data_AF-A0A804MCD5-F1
#
_entry.id   AF-A0A804MCD5-F1
#
_cell.length_a   1.000
_cell.length_b   1.000
_cell.length_c   1.000
_cell.angle_alpha   90.00
_cell.angle_beta   90.00
_cell.angle_gamma   90.00
#
_symmetry.space_group_name_H-M   'P 1'
#
loop_
_entity.id
_entity.type
_entity.pdbx_description
1 polymer ?
#
loop_
_entity_poly.entity_id
_entity_poly.type
_entity_poly.pdbx_seq_one_letter_code
_entity_poly.pdbx_strand_id
1 'polypeptide(L)'
;MVLPTFLRKRFNRIKLGFFLHSPFPSSEIYKTLPVREELLRALLNSDLIGFHTFDYVRYFLSCCGRMLGLSYEFKRGHICLEYYGRTVSIKILPVGVHMEQLKT
;
A
#
# COMPACT_ATOMS: atom_id res chain seq x y z
N MET A 1 -7.14 8.86 -1.28
CA MET A 1 -6.92 7.40 -1.19
C MET A 1 -8.00 6.55 -1.87
N VAL A 2 -9.24 7.04 -2.06
CA VAL A 2 -10.34 6.24 -2.67
C VAL A 2 -10.30 6.13 -4.20
N LEU A 3 -9.47 6.94 -4.87
CA LEU A 3 -9.36 7.01 -6.33
C LEU A 3 -9.14 5.64 -7.03
N PRO A 4 -8.31 4.70 -6.52
CA PRO A 4 -8.13 3.42 -7.19
C PRO A 4 -9.43 2.61 -7.32
N THR A 5 -10.36 2.73 -6.37
CA THR A 5 -11.69 2.10 -6.46
C THR A 5 -12.50 2.65 -7.63
N PHE A 6 -12.54 3.98 -7.80
CA PHE A 6 -13.29 4.60 -8.89
C PHE A 6 -12.68 4.27 -10.25
N LEU A 7 -11.35 4.34 -10.36
CA LEU A 7 -10.63 3.96 -11.59
C LEU A 7 -10.88 2.50 -11.96
N ARG A 8 -10.81 1.59 -10.99
CA ARG A 8 -11.06 0.15 -11.23
C ARG A 8 -12.50 -0.13 -11.65
N LYS A 9 -13.48 0.55 -11.03
CA LYS A 9 -14.90 0.42 -11.39
C LYS A 9 -15.17 0.90 -12.82
N ARG A 10 -14.52 1.98 -13.24
CA ARG A 10 -14.68 2.54 -14.60
C ARG A 10 -13.91 1.75 -15.66
N PHE A 11 -12.71 1.29 -15.31
CA PHE A 11 -11.80 0.60 -16.22
C PHE A 11 -11.33 -0.71 -15.58
N ASN A 12 -12.03 -1.81 -15.83
CA ASN A 12 -11.77 -3.10 -15.18
C ASN A 12 -10.32 -3.62 -15.35
N ARG A 13 -9.71 -3.41 -16.52
CA ARG A 13 -8.37 -3.91 -16.90
C ARG A 13 -7.22 -2.90 -16.72
N ILE A 14 -7.49 -1.72 -16.18
CA ILE A 14 -6.45 -0.68 -15.99
C ILE A 14 -5.32 -1.17 -15.08
N LYS A 15 -4.08 -0.76 -15.33
CA LYS A 15 -2.96 -1.00 -14.42
C LYS A 15 -2.79 0.21 -13.52
N LEU A 16 -2.86 0.02 -12.20
CA LEU A 16 -2.83 1.08 -11.20
C LEU A 16 -1.65 0.91 -10.26
N GLY A 17 -0.79 1.93 -10.23
CA GLY A 17 0.18 2.12 -9.16
C GLY A 17 -0.31 3.19 -8.19
N PHE A 18 -0.19 2.92 -6.90
CA PHE A 18 -0.38 3.91 -5.85
C PHE A 18 0.92 4.03 -5.05
N PHE A 19 1.32 5.26 -4.73
CA PHE A 19 2.46 5.53 -3.88
C PHE A 19 2.05 6.42 -2.72
N LEU A 20 2.33 6.00 -1.49
CA LEU A 20 2.07 6.83 -0.31
C LEU A 20 3.35 7.56 0.11
N HIS A 21 3.36 8.87 -0.11
CA HIS A 21 4.46 9.75 0.32
C HIS A 21 4.49 9.99 1.82
N SER A 22 3.32 10.05 2.47
CA SER A 22 3.25 10.21 3.92
C SER A 22 3.56 8.89 4.65
N PRO A 23 4.07 8.94 5.89
CA PRO A 23 4.17 7.76 6.74
C PRO A 23 2.85 7.01 6.85
N PHE A 24 2.90 5.68 6.73
CA PHE A 24 1.74 4.85 7.03
C PHE A 24 1.71 4.56 8.54
N PRO A 25 0.61 4.81 9.25
CA PRO A 25 0.55 4.65 10.70
C PRO A 25 0.52 3.17 11.10
N SER A 26 0.92 2.87 12.33
CA SER A 26 0.80 1.52 12.90
C SER A 26 -0.68 1.08 12.99
N SER A 27 -0.93 -0.23 13.11
CA SER A 27 -2.29 -0.78 13.22
C SER A 27 -3.06 -0.25 14.43
N GLU A 28 -2.36 0.09 15.51
CA GLU A 28 -2.96 0.62 16.73
C GLU A 28 -3.46 2.07 16.56
N ILE A 29 -2.82 2.85 15.70
CA ILE A 29 -3.28 4.20 15.33
C ILE A 29 -4.32 4.10 14.22
N TYR A 30 -4.07 3.28 13.19
CA TYR A 30 -4.95 3.15 12.03
C TYR A 30 -6.37 2.67 12.39
N LYS A 31 -6.50 1.83 13.42
CA LYS A 31 -7.82 1.34 13.88
C LYS A 31 -8.76 2.44 14.39
N THR A 32 -8.23 3.63 14.72
CA THR A 32 -9.02 4.78 15.19
C THR A 32 -9.73 5.52 14.05
N LEU A 33 -9.33 5.28 12.79
CA LEU A 33 -9.97 5.90 11.64
C LEU A 33 -11.39 5.35 11.43
N PRO A 34 -12.41 6.20 11.19
CA PRO A 34 -13.78 5.75 11.00
C PRO A 34 -13.94 4.91 9.73
N VAL A 35 -13.29 5.32 8.64
CA VAL A 35 -13.37 4.69 7.30
C VAL A 35 -12.18 3.76 7.01
N ARG A 36 -11.66 3.13 8.05
CA ARG A 36 -10.41 2.33 8.02
C ARG A 36 -10.44 1.17 7.02
N GLU A 37 -11.54 0.41 6.97
CA GLU A 37 -11.64 -0.73 6.06
C GLU A 37 -11.81 -0.27 4.62
N GLU A 38 -12.63 0.75 4.40
CA GLU A 38 -12.89 1.33 3.09
C GLU A 38 -11.61 1.88 2.47
N LEU A 39 -10.75 2.53 3.27
CA LEU A 39 -9.45 3.02 2.83
C LEU A 39 -8.50 1.87 2.45
N LEU A 40 -8.39 0.82 3.26
CA LEU A 40 -7.57 -0.35 2.92
C LEU A 40 -8.08 -1.04 1.65
N ARG A 41 -9.39 -1.31 1.57
CA ARG A 41 -10.02 -1.91 0.39
C ARG A 41 -9.83 -1.05 -0.85
N ALA A 42 -9.83 0.27 -0.71
CA ALA A 42 -9.57 1.17 -1.81
C ALA A 42 -8.11 1.11 -2.28
N LEU A 43 -7.14 1.08 -1.37
CA LEU A 43 -5.74 0.90 -1.74
C LEU A 43 -5.51 -0.43 -2.46
N LEU A 44 -6.12 -1.52 -1.97
CA LEU A 44 -6.03 -2.87 -2.54
C LEU A 44 -6.68 -3.00 -3.95
N ASN A 45 -7.36 -1.97 -4.45
CA ASN A 45 -7.77 -1.93 -5.87
C ASN A 45 -6.63 -1.55 -6.84
N SER A 46 -5.48 -1.14 -6.30
CA SER A 46 -4.24 -0.92 -7.04
C SER A 46 -3.55 -2.25 -7.36
N ASP A 47 -2.83 -2.34 -8.48
CA ASP A 47 -1.98 -3.50 -8.80
C ASP A 47 -0.61 -3.41 -8.07
N LEU A 48 -0.16 -2.19 -7.80
CA LEU A 48 1.10 -1.89 -7.11
C LEU A 48 0.88 -0.82 -6.04
N ILE A 49 1.38 -1.05 -4.83
CA ILE A 49 1.38 -0.08 -3.73
C ILE A 49 2.82 0.13 -3.25
N GLY A 50 3.29 1.37 -3.23
CA GLY A 50 4.62 1.71 -2.75
C GLY A 50 4.63 2.57 -1.49
N PHE A 51 5.64 2.36 -0.64
CA PHE A 51 5.92 3.13 0.57
C PHE A 51 7.42 3.45 0.67
N HIS A 52 7.79 4.47 1.44
CA HIS A 52 9.20 4.88 1.56
C HIS A 52 10.09 3.90 2.33
N THR A 53 9.57 3.26 3.38
CA THR A 53 10.36 2.41 4.27
C THR A 53 9.73 1.04 4.43
N PHE A 54 10.54 0.07 4.86
CA PHE A 54 10.05 -1.25 5.19
C PHE A 54 9.05 -1.23 6.37
N ASP A 55 9.23 -0.33 7.34
CA ASP A 55 8.31 -0.24 8.47
C ASP A 55 6.90 0.16 8.04
N TYR A 56 6.77 1.12 7.11
CA TYR A 56 5.47 1.52 6.58
C TYR A 56 4.81 0.38 5.79
N VAL A 57 5.59 -0.42 5.06
CA VAL A 57 5.10 -1.66 4.44
C VAL A 57 4.57 -2.61 5.51
N ARG A 58 5.34 -2.88 6.58
CA ARG A 58 4.91 -3.76 7.67
C ARG A 58 3.64 -3.29 8.36
N TYR A 59 3.51 -1.98 8.60
CA TYR A 59 2.31 -1.40 9.20
C TYR A 59 1.09 -1.57 8.28
N PHE A 60 1.25 -1.32 6.98
CA PHE A 60 0.19 -1.55 6.00
C PHE A 60 -0.25 -3.03 5.97
N LEU A 61 0.70 -3.95 5.85
CA LEU A 61 0.43 -5.40 5.84
C LEU A 61 -0.25 -5.87 7.14
N SER A 62 0.20 -5.35 8.30
CA SER A 62 -0.44 -5.63 9.60
C SER A 62 -1.89 -5.15 9.63
N CYS A 63 -2.18 -3.96 9.08
CA CYS A 63 -3.56 -3.47 8.97
C CYS A 63 -4.40 -4.36 8.04
N CYS A 64 -3.87 -4.76 6.88
CA CYS A 64 -4.55 -5.70 5.99
C CYS A 64 -4.85 -7.03 6.68
N GLY A 65 -3.91 -7.59 7.43
CA GLY A 65 -4.11 -8.84 8.17
C GLY A 65 -5.13 -8.71 9.30
N ARG A 66 -5.00 -7.70 10.16
CA ARG A 66 -5.86 -7.52 11.35
C ARG A 66 -7.29 -7.12 11.01
N MET A 67 -7.49 -6.37 9.93
CA MET A 67 -8.78 -5.72 9.64
C MET A 67 -9.52 -6.39 8.49
N LEU A 68 -8.79 -7.00 7.55
CA LEU A 68 -9.38 -7.65 6.38
C LEU A 68 -9.12 -9.17 6.35
N GLY A 69 -8.38 -9.71 7.32
CA GLY A 69 -8.05 -11.15 7.37
C GLY A 69 -7.13 -11.61 6.24
N LEU A 70 -6.37 -10.69 5.63
CA LEU A 70 -5.51 -11.00 4.49
C LEU A 70 -4.11 -11.43 4.92
N SER A 71 -3.61 -12.52 4.35
CA SER A 71 -2.21 -12.92 4.44
C SER A 71 -1.43 -12.40 3.23
N TYR A 72 -0.15 -12.08 3.44
CA TYR A 72 0.78 -11.73 2.36
C TYR A 72 1.82 -12.83 2.17
N GLU A 73 2.37 -12.91 0.97
CA GLU A 73 3.36 -13.89 0.57
C GLU A 73 4.60 -13.19 0.02
N PHE A 74 5.77 -13.80 0.22
CA PHE A 74 7.02 -13.38 -0.42
C PHE A 74 7.22 -14.23 -1.69
N LYS A 75 6.98 -13.65 -2.86
CA LYS A 75 7.19 -14.32 -4.16
C LYS A 75 8.40 -13.70 -4.85
N ARG A 76 9.48 -14.48 -5.03
CA ARG A 76 10.70 -14.06 -5.76
C ARG A 76 11.32 -12.74 -5.26
N GLY A 77 11.26 -12.47 -3.95
CA GLY A 77 11.74 -11.21 -3.37
C GLY A 77 10.74 -10.04 -3.46
N HIS A 78 9.52 -10.28 -3.91
CA HIS A 78 8.42 -9.30 -3.89
C HIS A 78 7.42 -9.66 -2.79
N ILE A 79 6.87 -8.63 -2.14
CA ILE A 79 5.76 -8.77 -1.20
C ILE A 79 4.47 -8.69 -2.00
N CYS A 80 3.61 -9.69 -1.86
CA CYS A 80 2.36 -9.79 -2.60
C CYS A 80 1.19 -10.08 -1.65
N LEU A 81 0.04 -9.44 -1.90
CA LEU A 81 -1.24 -9.74 -1.27
C LEU A 81 -2.21 -10.27 -2.34
N GLU A 82 -2.92 -11.34 -2.05
CA GLU A 82 -4.03 -11.79 -2.91
C GLU A 82 -5.32 -11.10 -2.45
N TYR A 83 -6.00 -10.41 -3.37
CA TYR A 83 -7.22 -9.68 -3.10
C TYR A 83 -8.24 -9.85 -4.23
N TYR A 84 -9.30 -10.62 -3.95
CA TYR A 84 -10.34 -10.99 -4.93
C TYR A 84 -9.77 -11.54 -6.25
N GLY A 85 -8.87 -12.52 -6.15
CA GLY A 85 -8.24 -13.18 -7.31
C GLY A 85 -7.21 -12.32 -8.06
N ARG A 86 -6.82 -11.17 -7.50
CA ARG A 86 -5.75 -10.31 -8.03
C ARG A 86 -4.59 -10.24 -7.06
N THR A 87 -3.39 -10.30 -7.60
CA THR A 87 -2.18 -10.06 -6.84
C THR A 87 -1.87 -8.56 -6.77
N VAL A 88 -1.85 -8.01 -5.56
CA VAL A 88 -1.41 -6.64 -5.25
C VAL A 88 0.04 -6.70 -4.81
N SER A 89 0.93 -6.10 -5.58
CA SER A 89 2.36 -6.04 -5.24
C SER A 89 2.66 -4.86 -4.32
N ILE A 90 3.45 -5.09 -3.26
CA ILE A 90 3.88 -4.06 -2.33
C ILE A 90 5.38 -3.80 -2.50
N LYS A 91 5.77 -2.53 -2.59
CA LYS A 91 7.15 -2.10 -2.84
C LYS A 91 7.64 -1.07 -1.83
N ILE A 92 8.94 -1.13 -1.55
CA ILE A 92 9.68 -0.12 -0.79
C ILE A 92 10.40 0.75 -1.81
N LEU A 93 10.10 2.04 -1.83
CA LEU A 93 10.63 3.04 -2.77
C LEU A 93 11.09 4.27 -1.97
N PRO A 94 12.36 4.29 -1.50
CA PRO A 94 12.88 5.40 -0.71
C PRO A 94 12.96 6.70 -1.53
N VAL A 95 12.83 7.85 -0.87
CA VAL A 95 13.10 9.15 -1.50
C VAL A 95 14.61 9.29 -1.69
N GLY A 96 15.04 9.61 -2.91
CA GLY A 96 16.42 10.02 -3.17
C GLY A 96 16.66 11.43 -2.64
N VAL A 97 17.80 11.65 -2.00
CA VAL A 97 18.25 12.98 -1.56
C VAL A 97 19.31 13.48 -2.53
N HIS A 98 19.23 14.75 -2.94
CA HIS A 98 20.21 15.36 -3.83
C HIS A 98 21.49 15.70 -3.05
N MET A 99 22.48 14.82 -3.11
CA MET A 99 23.67 14.90 -2.26
C MET A 99 24.47 16.20 -2.41
N GLU A 100 24.49 16.84 -3.59
CA GLU A 100 25.20 18.12 -3.77
C GLU A 100 24.62 19.25 -2.91
N GLN A 101 23.32 19.21 -2.58
CA GLN A 101 22.69 20.25 -1.76
C GLN A 101 23.05 20.14 -0.27
N LEU A 102 23.67 19.02 0.13
CA LEU A 102 24.13 18.77 1.49
C LEU A 102 25.63 19.04 1.67
N LYS A 103 26.36 19.34 0.58
CA LYS A 103 27.76 19.71 0.67
C LYS A 103 27.85 21.12 1.25
N THR A 104 28.48 21.23 2.41
CA THR A 104 28.75 22.50 3.09
C THR A 104 29.94 23.21 2.47
#